data_AF-A0A494ZR92-F1
#
_entry.id   AF-A0A494ZR92-F1
#
_cell.length_a   1.000
_cell.length_b   1.000
_cell.length_c   1.000
_cell.angle_alpha   90.00
_cell.angle_beta   90.00
_cell.angle_gamma   90.00
#
_symmetry.space_group_name_H-M   'P 1'
#
loop_
_entity.id
_entity.type
_entity.pdbx_description
1 polymer ?
#
loop_
_entity_poly.entity_id
_entity_poly.type
_entity_poly.pdbx_seq_one_letter_code
_entity_poly.pdbx_strand_id
1 'polypeptide(L)'
;MTSKKWIALLSICIILFLVGCQSESAEENNNDSAAAEITEIVGIEPGSGTMDIAEKAIESYSLDVELFPSTEAAMITELQQAIKNEEPIVVTLWQPHWMFSEYDLKFLEDPKGTLGASENIHTMVRQGLEEEHPSAYQFLDNFYWEVEDMNEVMSKFGQDNSVEPQVAAQEWIENNRDRVDAWMEGIASVDDKSIELAYTNYETEIASTNVVALVLEELGYTVELTPLDMGIAFESLSKGELDGMLIAWLPIGAASYYEAYKEEITDLGPNLEGAQQGFVVPEYMEIDSIEDLPMK
;
A
#
# COMPACT_ATOMS: atom_id res chain seq x y z
N MET A 1 93.64 23.42 1.84
CA MET A 1 94.65 22.49 2.40
C MET A 1 94.57 22.52 3.92
N THR A 2 94.81 21.36 4.57
CA THR A 2 94.85 21.06 6.03
C THR A 2 93.51 21.12 6.78
N SER A 3 92.76 20.03 7.02
CA SER A 3 92.96 18.78 7.78
C SER A 3 92.55 18.84 9.27
N LYS A 4 91.39 18.24 9.56
CA LYS A 4 90.92 17.46 10.73
C LYS A 4 91.56 17.72 12.11
N LYS A 5 90.71 17.89 13.14
CA LYS A 5 90.63 16.97 14.32
C LYS A 5 89.20 16.91 14.89
N TRP A 6 88.77 15.68 15.16
CA TRP A 6 87.53 15.27 15.81
C TRP A 6 87.65 15.36 17.34
N ILE A 7 86.56 15.71 18.03
CA ILE A 7 86.27 15.23 19.39
C ILE A 7 84.81 14.78 19.40
N ALA A 8 84.63 13.52 19.78
CA ALA A 8 83.37 12.83 19.92
C ALA A 8 82.69 13.18 21.25
N LEU A 9 81.37 13.30 21.24
CA LEU A 9 80.53 13.14 22.42
C LEU A 9 79.34 12.28 22.02
N LEU A 10 79.40 11.02 22.46
CA LEU A 10 78.30 10.06 22.47
C LEU A 10 77.17 10.63 23.35
N SER A 11 75.98 10.82 22.78
CA SER A 11 74.74 10.66 23.52
C SER A 11 73.85 9.68 22.75
N ILE A 12 73.53 8.60 23.45
CA ILE A 12 72.80 7.41 23.01
C ILE A 12 71.29 7.69 23.06
N CYS A 13 70.59 7.27 22.00
CA CYS A 13 69.17 6.92 21.84
C CYS A 13 68.10 7.95 22.33
N ILE A 14 67.07 8.27 21.55
CA ILE A 14 66.04 7.35 21.03
C ILE A 14 65.55 7.88 19.68
N ILE A 15 65.52 7.01 18.68
CA ILE A 15 64.89 7.24 17.38
C ILE A 15 63.48 6.65 17.47
N LEU A 16 62.46 7.50 17.36
CA LEU A 16 61.11 7.08 16.99
C LEU A 16 60.91 7.44 15.52
N PHE A 17 61.13 6.46 14.64
CA PHE A 17 60.54 6.47 13.30
C PHE A 17 59.12 5.91 13.46
N LEU A 18 58.11 6.74 13.22
CA LEU A 18 56.78 6.27 12.85
C LEU A 18 56.54 6.70 11.40
N VAL A 19 56.72 5.72 10.52
CA VAL A 19 56.27 5.72 9.13
C VAL A 19 55.02 4.84 9.10
N GLY A 20 53.97 5.33 8.41
CA GLY A 20 52.77 4.57 8.06
C GLY A 20 51.69 4.63 9.15
N CYS A 21 50.42 4.89 8.87
CA CYS A 21 49.69 5.02 7.62
C CYS A 21 48.75 6.23 7.71
N GLN A 22 48.53 6.84 6.55
CA GLN A 22 47.37 7.65 6.26
C GLN A 22 46.15 6.77 6.57
N SER A 23 45.47 7.02 7.70
CA SER A 23 44.14 6.48 7.91
C SER A 23 43.26 7.24 6.94
N GLU A 24 42.93 6.60 5.82
CA GLU A 24 41.61 6.78 5.22
C GLU A 24 40.63 6.69 6.38
N SER A 25 40.01 7.80 6.72
CA SER A 25 38.77 7.80 7.46
C SER A 25 37.80 7.02 6.60
N ALA A 26 37.64 5.73 6.92
CA ALA A 26 36.43 5.02 6.54
C ALA A 26 35.29 5.88 7.07
N GLU A 27 34.51 6.45 6.16
CA GLU A 27 33.12 6.78 6.47
C GLU A 27 32.51 5.47 6.97
N GLU A 28 32.27 5.42 8.26
CA GLU A 28 31.47 4.38 8.89
C GLU A 28 30.09 4.50 8.24
N ASN A 29 29.70 3.50 7.44
CA ASN A 29 28.40 3.45 6.82
C ASN A 29 27.35 3.47 7.95
N ASN A 30 26.71 4.63 8.18
CA ASN A 30 25.54 4.78 9.05
C ASN A 30 24.36 3.88 8.62
N ASN A 31 24.47 3.23 7.47
CA ASN A 31 23.47 2.33 6.92
C ASN A 31 23.30 1.06 7.77
N ASP A 32 24.40 0.52 8.31
CA ASP A 32 24.34 -0.65 9.21
C ASP A 32 23.60 -0.33 10.52
N SER A 33 23.52 0.94 10.96
CA SER A 33 22.88 1.28 12.23
C SER A 33 21.36 1.41 12.12
N ALA A 34 20.84 2.02 11.05
CA ALA A 34 19.40 2.20 10.87
C ALA A 34 18.68 0.86 10.61
N ALA A 35 19.27 0.00 9.77
CA ALA A 35 18.74 -1.34 9.51
C ALA A 35 18.78 -2.23 10.75
N ALA A 36 19.87 -2.17 11.54
CA ALA A 36 20.03 -2.97 12.76
C ALA A 36 19.07 -2.57 13.91
N GLU A 37 18.44 -1.40 13.83
CA GLU A 37 17.44 -0.93 14.81
C GLU A 37 16.02 -1.40 14.49
N ILE A 38 15.76 -1.94 13.29
CA ILE A 38 14.44 -2.44 12.90
C ILE A 38 14.17 -3.79 13.57
N THR A 39 13.33 -3.80 14.59
CA THR A 39 12.87 -5.04 15.26
C THR A 39 11.47 -5.46 14.84
N GLU A 40 10.71 -4.56 14.21
CA GLU A 40 9.31 -4.79 13.83
C GLU A 40 8.95 -4.14 12.51
N ILE A 41 7.96 -4.71 11.83
CA ILE A 41 7.27 -4.12 10.68
C ILE A 41 5.86 -3.77 11.16
N VAL A 42 5.46 -2.50 11.02
CA VAL A 42 4.12 -2.05 11.39
C VAL A 42 3.14 -2.49 10.32
N GLY A 43 2.33 -3.48 10.67
CA GLY A 43 1.29 -4.05 9.83
C GLY A 43 -0.04 -3.32 9.95
N ILE A 44 -1.07 -3.86 9.30
CA ILE A 44 -2.47 -3.43 9.39
C ILE A 44 -3.31 -4.49 10.13
N GLU A 45 -4.60 -4.60 9.82
CA GLU A 45 -5.54 -5.50 10.48
C GLU A 45 -5.15 -6.97 10.26
N PRO A 46 -5.14 -7.79 11.32
CA PRO A 46 -4.94 -9.24 11.21
C PRO A 46 -5.93 -9.90 10.26
N GLY A 47 -5.43 -10.84 9.46
CA GLY A 47 -6.25 -11.57 8.48
C GLY A 47 -6.56 -10.79 7.21
N SER A 48 -5.98 -9.60 7.01
CA SER A 48 -5.95 -8.97 5.70
C SER A 48 -4.96 -9.69 4.76
N GLY A 49 -5.20 -9.60 3.46
CA GLY A 49 -4.29 -10.13 2.44
C GLY A 49 -2.87 -9.59 2.56
N THR A 50 -2.74 -8.30 2.85
CA THR A 50 -1.47 -7.61 3.09
C THR A 50 -0.67 -8.26 4.21
N MET A 51 -1.33 -8.64 5.32
CA MET A 51 -0.68 -9.30 6.45
C MET A 51 -0.24 -10.73 6.09
N ASP A 52 -1.08 -11.50 5.39
CA ASP A 52 -0.72 -12.86 4.92
C ASP A 52 0.53 -12.83 4.02
N ILE A 53 0.60 -11.82 3.14
CA ILE A 53 1.72 -11.61 2.22
C ILE A 53 2.98 -11.18 3.00
N ALA A 54 2.84 -10.28 3.96
CA ALA A 54 3.93 -9.80 4.82
C ALA A 54 4.53 -10.94 5.66
N GLU A 55 3.69 -11.77 6.29
CA GLU A 55 4.13 -12.95 7.07
C GLU A 55 4.95 -13.89 6.19
N LYS A 56 4.46 -14.19 4.98
CA LYS A 56 5.15 -15.04 4.01
C LYS A 56 6.49 -14.45 3.58
N ALA A 57 6.58 -13.14 3.40
CA ALA A 57 7.84 -12.46 3.09
C ALA A 57 8.85 -12.57 4.24
N ILE A 58 8.42 -12.27 5.48
CA ILE A 58 9.26 -12.41 6.69
C ILE A 58 9.83 -13.82 6.82
N GLU A 59 9.00 -14.85 6.62
CA GLU A 59 9.44 -16.25 6.64
C GLU A 59 10.42 -16.56 5.49
N SER A 60 10.09 -16.16 4.27
CA SER A 60 10.86 -16.48 3.06
C SER A 60 12.23 -15.80 3.03
N TYR A 61 12.35 -14.61 3.62
CA TYR A 61 13.62 -13.91 3.83
C TYR A 61 14.34 -14.32 5.10
N SER A 62 13.71 -15.11 5.98
CA SER A 62 14.24 -15.46 7.30
C SER A 62 14.58 -14.23 8.13
N LEU A 63 13.72 -13.21 8.07
CA LEU A 63 13.92 -11.96 8.80
C LEU A 63 13.79 -12.17 10.31
N ASP A 64 14.60 -11.45 11.08
CA ASP A 64 14.55 -11.38 12.55
C ASP A 64 13.78 -10.14 13.01
N VAL A 65 12.58 -9.98 12.45
CA VAL A 65 11.63 -8.90 12.78
C VAL A 65 10.27 -9.50 13.13
N GLU A 66 9.51 -8.81 13.98
CA GLU A 66 8.12 -9.15 14.27
C GLU A 66 7.16 -8.37 13.34
N LEU A 67 6.11 -9.02 12.84
CA LEU A 67 5.01 -8.29 12.18
C LEU A 67 4.05 -7.80 13.25
N PHE A 68 4.00 -6.49 13.47
CA PHE A 68 3.15 -5.89 14.49
C PHE A 68 1.74 -5.64 13.94
N PRO A 69 0.69 -6.35 14.40
CA PRO A 69 -0.68 -6.14 13.92
C PRO A 69 -1.25 -4.81 14.42
N SER A 70 -1.88 -4.03 13.53
CA SER A 70 -2.51 -2.76 13.87
C SER A 70 -3.79 -2.50 13.03
N THR A 71 -4.01 -1.27 12.57
CA THR A 71 -5.04 -0.87 11.60
C THR A 71 -4.41 0.09 10.59
N GLU A 72 -5.00 0.31 9.41
CA GLU A 72 -4.46 1.30 8.44
C GLU A 72 -4.24 2.68 9.10
N ALA A 73 -5.26 3.20 9.78
CA ALA A 73 -5.16 4.49 10.48
C ALA A 73 -4.05 4.54 11.54
N ALA A 74 -3.79 3.42 12.23
CA ALA A 74 -2.73 3.34 13.24
C ALA A 74 -1.35 3.28 12.56
N MET A 75 -1.19 2.46 11.53
CA MET A 75 0.02 2.38 10.72
C MET A 75 0.37 3.74 10.10
N ILE A 76 -0.60 4.48 9.54
CA ILE A 76 -0.41 5.85 9.03
C ILE A 76 0.08 6.77 10.15
N THR A 77 -0.54 6.69 11.33
CA THR A 77 -0.19 7.53 12.49
C THR A 77 1.24 7.26 12.97
N GLU A 78 1.68 6.00 12.99
CA GLU A 78 3.07 5.63 13.32
C GLU A 78 4.05 6.11 12.24
N LEU A 79 3.72 5.91 10.96
CA LEU A 79 4.55 6.38 9.84
C LEU A 79 4.74 7.90 9.87
N GLN A 80 3.68 8.66 10.08
CA GLN A 80 3.76 10.12 10.19
C GLN A 80 4.61 10.57 11.37
N GLN A 81 4.52 9.88 12.52
CA GLN A 81 5.34 10.19 13.69
C GLN A 81 6.81 9.90 13.43
N ALA A 82 7.12 8.75 12.86
CA ALA A 82 8.48 8.37 12.49
C ALA A 82 9.08 9.37 11.50
N ILE A 83 8.35 9.74 10.44
CA ILE A 83 8.80 10.75 9.46
C ILE A 83 9.07 12.09 10.13
N LYS A 84 8.17 12.54 11.00
CA LYS A 84 8.31 13.81 11.72
C LYS A 84 9.54 13.84 12.63
N ASN A 85 9.92 12.68 13.18
CA ASN A 85 11.04 12.55 14.10
C ASN A 85 12.34 12.08 13.40
N GLU A 86 12.31 11.81 12.09
CA GLU A 86 13.38 11.16 11.33
C GLU A 86 13.80 9.81 11.95
N GLU A 87 12.83 9.04 12.47
CA GLU A 87 13.04 7.74 13.11
C GLU A 87 12.94 6.60 12.08
N PRO A 88 13.73 5.52 12.20
CA PRO A 88 13.59 4.33 11.35
C PRO A 88 12.22 3.67 11.52
N ILE A 89 11.56 3.33 10.41
CA ILE A 89 10.30 2.58 10.41
C ILE A 89 10.17 1.76 9.13
N VAL A 90 9.60 0.55 9.24
CA VAL A 90 9.14 -0.24 8.10
C VAL A 90 7.66 -0.51 8.30
N VAL A 91 6.85 -0.24 7.28
CA VAL A 91 5.40 -0.46 7.33
C VAL A 91 4.93 -1.37 6.19
N THR A 92 3.80 -2.04 6.36
CA THR A 92 3.04 -2.58 5.22
C THR A 92 2.20 -1.47 4.61
N LEU A 93 2.40 -1.16 3.33
CA LEU A 93 1.63 -0.14 2.61
C LEU A 93 1.47 -0.54 1.13
N TRP A 94 0.59 0.13 0.41
CA TRP A 94 0.24 -0.17 -0.97
C TRP A 94 0.11 1.08 -1.82
N GLN A 95 0.11 0.90 -3.14
CA GLN A 95 -0.21 1.92 -4.13
C GLN A 95 -1.40 1.42 -4.96
N PRO A 96 -2.42 2.26 -5.26
CA PRO A 96 -2.60 3.67 -4.88
C PRO A 96 -2.72 3.89 -3.36
N HIS A 97 -2.13 4.98 -2.85
CA HIS A 97 -2.34 5.47 -1.48
C HIS A 97 -1.85 6.91 -1.36
N TRP A 98 -2.64 7.79 -0.72
CA TRP A 98 -2.36 9.23 -0.67
C TRP A 98 -1.02 9.59 0.00
N MET A 99 -0.54 8.75 0.92
CA MET A 99 0.74 8.92 1.61
C MET A 99 1.93 9.08 0.65
N PHE A 100 1.92 8.42 -0.52
CA PHE A 100 2.98 8.57 -1.52
C PHE A 100 3.01 9.93 -2.21
N SER A 101 1.90 10.69 -2.15
CA SER A 101 1.84 12.05 -2.70
C SER A 101 2.23 13.11 -1.66
N GLU A 102 2.07 12.80 -0.38
CA GLU A 102 2.35 13.72 0.73
C GLU A 102 3.77 13.55 1.29
N TYR A 103 4.31 12.34 1.27
CA TYR A 103 5.58 11.98 1.87
C TYR A 103 6.52 11.32 0.85
N ASP A 104 7.82 11.56 1.01
CA ASP A 104 8.87 10.88 0.25
C ASP A 104 9.03 9.45 0.80
N LEU A 105 8.39 8.49 0.14
CA LEU A 105 8.36 7.08 0.51
C LEU A 105 8.86 6.20 -0.66
N LYS A 106 9.49 5.07 -0.33
CA LYS A 106 9.87 4.03 -1.28
C LYS A 106 9.45 2.65 -0.82
N PHE A 107 9.13 1.80 -1.80
CA PHE A 107 9.04 0.36 -1.59
C PHE A 107 10.46 -0.22 -1.46
N LEU A 108 10.65 -1.15 -0.53
CA LEU A 108 11.83 -2.00 -0.51
C LEU A 108 11.77 -2.99 -1.68
N GLU A 109 12.88 -3.14 -2.38
CA GLU A 109 13.05 -4.14 -3.44
C GLU A 109 12.79 -5.54 -2.87
N ASP A 110 12.04 -6.35 -3.61
CA ASP A 110 11.73 -7.74 -3.28
C ASP A 110 12.36 -8.72 -4.30
N PRO A 111 13.68 -9.01 -4.20
CA PRO A 111 14.37 -9.93 -5.11
C PRO A 111 13.76 -11.33 -5.24
N LYS A 112 13.06 -11.81 -4.19
CA LYS A 112 12.41 -13.13 -4.15
C LYS A 112 10.96 -13.11 -4.66
N GLY A 113 10.38 -11.92 -4.86
CA GLY A 113 8.99 -11.76 -5.31
C GLY A 113 7.97 -12.36 -4.34
N THR A 114 8.22 -12.29 -3.03
CA THR A 114 7.34 -12.83 -1.99
C THR A 114 6.14 -11.96 -1.69
N LEU A 115 6.30 -10.64 -1.81
CA LEU A 115 5.23 -9.64 -1.74
C LEU A 115 4.40 -9.64 -3.04
N GLY A 116 5.02 -10.15 -4.11
CA GLY A 116 4.43 -10.40 -5.41
C GLY A 116 4.51 -9.19 -6.36
N ALA A 117 4.01 -9.39 -7.58
CA ALA A 117 4.11 -8.40 -8.64
C ALA A 117 2.97 -7.37 -8.54
N SER A 118 2.85 -6.52 -9.56
CA SER A 118 1.68 -5.66 -9.74
C SER A 118 0.37 -6.44 -9.61
N GLU A 119 -0.55 -5.84 -8.87
CA GLU A 119 -1.92 -6.29 -8.67
C GLU A 119 -2.91 -5.39 -9.41
N ASN A 120 -4.12 -5.92 -9.53
CA ASN A 120 -5.28 -5.21 -9.99
C ASN A 120 -6.34 -5.24 -8.89
N ILE A 121 -7.22 -4.25 -8.87
CA ILE A 121 -8.39 -4.24 -8.00
C ILE A 121 -9.59 -4.61 -8.87
N HIS A 122 -10.35 -5.61 -8.44
CA HIS A 122 -11.45 -6.16 -9.20
C HIS A 122 -12.81 -5.78 -8.63
N THR A 123 -13.79 -5.67 -9.52
CA THR A 123 -15.20 -5.58 -9.17
C THR A 123 -15.80 -6.99 -9.11
N MET A 124 -16.38 -7.34 -7.97
CA MET A 124 -17.00 -8.63 -7.72
C MET A 124 -18.48 -8.43 -7.40
N VAL A 125 -19.34 -9.25 -8.00
CA VAL A 125 -20.80 -9.20 -7.77
C VAL A 125 -21.36 -10.57 -7.45
N ARG A 126 -22.51 -10.62 -6.77
CA ARG A 126 -23.21 -11.89 -6.55
C ARG A 126 -23.73 -12.46 -7.86
N GLN A 127 -23.89 -13.78 -7.91
CA GLN A 127 -24.62 -14.40 -9.00
C GLN A 127 -26.07 -13.90 -9.05
N GLY A 128 -26.63 -13.73 -10.27
CA GLY A 128 -27.98 -13.24 -10.49
C GLY A 128 -28.12 -11.71 -10.55
N LEU A 129 -27.05 -10.94 -10.29
CA LEU A 129 -27.12 -9.48 -10.31
C LEU A 129 -27.47 -8.95 -11.72
N GLU A 130 -26.93 -9.56 -12.78
CA GLU A 130 -27.21 -9.16 -14.17
C GLU A 130 -28.71 -9.21 -14.48
N GLU A 131 -29.40 -10.26 -14.04
CA GLU A 131 -30.83 -10.43 -14.30
C GLU A 131 -31.72 -9.50 -13.44
N GLU A 132 -31.34 -9.28 -12.18
CA GLU A 132 -32.15 -8.51 -11.22
C GLU A 132 -31.92 -7.00 -11.34
N HIS A 133 -30.66 -6.61 -11.57
CA HIS A 133 -30.18 -5.22 -11.62
C HIS A 133 -29.27 -4.99 -12.84
N PRO A 134 -29.77 -5.18 -14.08
CA PRO A 134 -28.95 -5.07 -15.30
C PRO A 134 -28.26 -3.71 -15.45
N SER A 135 -28.90 -2.63 -14.99
CA SER A 135 -28.29 -1.29 -15.03
C SER A 135 -27.08 -1.16 -14.10
N ALA A 136 -27.18 -1.65 -12.87
CA ALA A 136 -26.06 -1.65 -11.94
C ALA A 136 -24.96 -2.61 -12.38
N TYR A 137 -25.32 -3.82 -12.84
CA TYR A 137 -24.37 -4.79 -13.38
C TYR A 137 -23.54 -4.18 -14.51
N GLN A 138 -24.20 -3.58 -15.51
CA GLN A 138 -23.49 -2.95 -16.63
C GLN A 138 -22.62 -1.77 -16.19
N PHE A 139 -23.09 -0.96 -15.22
CA PHE A 139 -22.28 0.14 -14.71
C PHE A 139 -21.03 -0.37 -13.97
N LEU A 140 -21.21 -1.36 -13.09
CA LEU A 140 -20.12 -1.98 -12.33
C LEU A 140 -19.10 -2.69 -13.24
N ASP A 141 -19.55 -3.26 -14.35
CA ASP A 141 -18.72 -3.85 -15.42
C ASP A 141 -17.97 -2.77 -16.24
N ASN A 142 -18.59 -1.61 -16.44
CA ASN A 142 -17.98 -0.48 -17.15
C ASN A 142 -17.01 0.33 -16.27
N PHE A 143 -17.14 0.25 -14.94
CA PHE A 143 -16.37 1.05 -14.00
C PHE A 143 -14.90 0.70 -14.07
N TYR A 144 -14.09 1.69 -14.46
CA TYR A 144 -12.64 1.58 -14.50
C TYR A 144 -12.02 2.96 -14.29
N TRP A 145 -10.98 3.02 -13.49
CA TRP A 145 -10.18 4.23 -13.25
C TRP A 145 -8.70 3.92 -13.01
N GLU A 146 -7.87 4.95 -13.10
CA GLU A 146 -6.41 4.83 -12.98
C GLU A 146 -5.95 5.07 -11.53
N VAL A 147 -4.70 4.68 -11.23
CA VAL A 147 -4.05 4.91 -9.93
C VAL A 147 -4.10 6.38 -9.53
N GLU A 148 -3.88 7.27 -10.50
CA GLU A 148 -3.93 8.71 -10.33
C GLU A 148 -5.32 9.21 -9.91
N ASP A 149 -6.39 8.62 -10.44
CA ASP A 149 -7.76 9.01 -10.14
C ASP A 149 -8.11 8.68 -8.68
N MET A 150 -7.77 7.47 -8.24
CA MET A 150 -8.00 7.06 -6.85
C MET A 150 -7.17 7.90 -5.88
N ASN A 151 -5.91 8.17 -6.21
CA ASN A 151 -5.04 9.04 -5.42
C ASN A 151 -5.59 10.47 -5.33
N GLU A 152 -6.16 11.02 -6.41
CA GLU A 152 -6.78 12.35 -6.39
C GLU A 152 -7.93 12.39 -5.38
N VAL A 153 -8.83 11.40 -5.38
CA VAL A 153 -9.93 11.33 -4.42
C VAL A 153 -9.41 11.18 -2.98
N MET A 154 -8.50 10.24 -2.74
CA MET A 154 -7.93 10.01 -1.40
C MET A 154 -7.19 11.23 -0.85
N SER A 155 -6.48 11.99 -1.69
CA SER A 155 -5.73 13.17 -1.27
C SER A 155 -6.59 14.23 -0.58
N LYS A 156 -7.90 14.25 -0.87
CA LYS A 156 -8.85 15.22 -0.32
C LYS A 156 -9.23 14.92 1.12
N PHE A 157 -9.29 13.64 1.51
CA PHE A 157 -9.78 13.24 2.83
C PHE A 157 -8.72 12.55 3.70
N GLY A 158 -7.73 11.87 3.10
CA GLY A 158 -6.76 11.06 3.85
C GLY A 158 -5.85 11.85 4.80
N GLN A 159 -5.53 13.11 4.49
CA GLN A 159 -4.54 13.88 5.27
C GLN A 159 -5.02 14.26 6.67
N ASP A 160 -6.20 14.87 6.77
CA ASP A 160 -6.72 15.43 8.03
C ASP A 160 -8.22 15.20 8.24
N ASN A 161 -8.86 14.42 7.36
CA ASN A 161 -10.30 14.14 7.36
C ASN A 161 -11.19 15.39 7.38
N SER A 162 -10.68 16.53 6.89
CA SER A 162 -11.46 17.78 6.82
C SER A 162 -12.53 17.76 5.72
N VAL A 163 -12.39 16.86 4.75
CA VAL A 163 -13.35 16.62 3.67
C VAL A 163 -13.94 15.23 3.86
N GLU A 164 -15.28 15.14 3.86
CA GLU A 164 -15.98 13.86 3.88
C GLU A 164 -15.71 13.08 2.58
N PRO A 165 -15.48 11.75 2.61
CA PRO A 165 -15.17 10.98 1.41
C PRO A 165 -16.19 11.11 0.28
N GLN A 166 -17.49 11.18 0.60
CA GLN A 166 -18.55 11.40 -0.38
C GLN A 166 -18.40 12.77 -1.08
N VAL A 167 -17.96 13.81 -0.37
CA VAL A 167 -17.72 15.15 -0.94
C VAL A 167 -16.48 15.12 -1.85
N ALA A 168 -15.42 14.42 -1.45
CA ALA A 168 -14.23 14.22 -2.29
C ALA A 168 -14.58 13.49 -3.59
N ALA A 169 -15.34 12.40 -3.50
CA ALA A 169 -15.82 11.63 -4.64
C ALA A 169 -16.71 12.49 -5.56
N GLN A 170 -17.61 13.29 -4.99
CA GLN A 170 -18.45 14.20 -5.77
C GLN A 170 -17.62 15.25 -6.53
N GLU A 171 -16.64 15.89 -5.87
CA GLU A 171 -15.75 16.85 -6.53
C GLU A 171 -15.01 16.21 -7.70
N TRP A 172 -14.48 14.99 -7.50
CA TRP A 172 -13.79 14.25 -8.56
C TRP A 172 -14.73 13.92 -9.72
N ILE A 173 -15.94 13.44 -9.45
CA ILE A 173 -16.97 13.15 -10.47
C ILE A 173 -17.28 14.41 -11.29
N GLU A 174 -17.50 15.55 -10.63
CA GLU A 174 -17.80 16.83 -11.29
C GLU A 174 -16.66 17.29 -12.21
N ASN A 175 -15.41 17.01 -11.83
CA ASN A 175 -14.23 17.33 -12.64
C ASN A 175 -13.96 16.32 -13.76
N ASN A 176 -14.55 15.12 -13.71
CA ASN A 176 -14.30 14.01 -14.62
C ASN A 176 -15.56 13.54 -15.38
N ARG A 177 -16.52 14.44 -15.63
CA ARG A 177 -17.82 14.10 -16.22
C ARG A 177 -17.75 13.33 -17.53
N ASP A 178 -16.83 13.65 -18.43
CA ASP A 178 -16.71 12.93 -19.71
C ASP A 178 -16.43 11.43 -19.49
N ARG A 179 -15.63 11.08 -18.48
CA ARG A 179 -15.33 9.68 -18.13
C ARG A 179 -16.52 9.02 -17.42
N VAL A 180 -17.13 9.71 -16.46
CA VAL A 180 -18.26 9.20 -15.69
C VAL A 180 -19.48 8.96 -16.58
N ASP A 181 -19.78 9.89 -17.50
CA ASP A 181 -20.86 9.75 -18.47
C ASP A 181 -20.63 8.56 -19.42
N ALA A 182 -19.37 8.27 -19.77
CA ALA A 182 -19.03 7.11 -20.58
C ALA A 182 -19.32 5.78 -19.86
N TRP A 183 -19.10 5.70 -18.54
CA TRP A 183 -19.47 4.51 -17.76
C TRP A 183 -20.99 4.24 -17.78
N MET A 184 -21.79 5.30 -17.90
CA MET A 184 -23.26 5.23 -17.93
C MET A 184 -23.85 5.13 -19.35
N GLU A 185 -23.04 5.17 -20.41
CA GLU A 185 -23.55 5.22 -21.78
C GLU A 185 -24.39 3.98 -22.12
N GLY A 186 -25.64 4.20 -22.52
CA GLY A 186 -26.57 3.13 -22.87
C GLY A 186 -27.23 2.44 -21.68
N ILE A 187 -26.95 2.88 -20.44
CA ILE A 187 -27.57 2.35 -19.23
C ILE A 187 -28.89 3.07 -18.95
N ALA A 188 -29.95 2.30 -18.69
CA ALA A 188 -31.24 2.86 -18.32
C ALA A 188 -31.26 3.23 -16.83
N SER A 189 -31.75 4.43 -16.51
CA SER A 189 -32.09 4.80 -15.12
C SER A 189 -33.16 3.87 -14.56
N VAL A 190 -33.15 3.70 -13.24
CA VAL A 190 -34.09 2.89 -12.48
C VAL A 190 -34.89 3.76 -11.51
N ASP A 191 -36.06 3.28 -11.09
CA ASP A 191 -36.88 3.94 -10.06
C ASP A 191 -36.97 3.02 -8.82
N ASP A 192 -36.64 3.56 -7.65
CA ASP A 192 -36.81 2.93 -6.33
C ASP A 192 -36.19 1.53 -6.19
N LYS A 193 -35.01 1.28 -6.79
CA LYS A 193 -34.23 0.06 -6.56
C LYS A 193 -33.12 0.30 -5.54
N SER A 194 -32.91 -0.65 -4.63
CA SER A 194 -31.78 -0.65 -3.70
C SER A 194 -30.64 -1.52 -4.22
N ILE A 195 -29.41 -1.17 -3.85
CA ILE A 195 -28.22 -2.00 -4.05
C ILE A 195 -27.31 -1.87 -2.84
N GLU A 196 -26.75 -2.98 -2.37
CA GLU A 196 -25.84 -3.00 -1.21
C GLU A 196 -24.41 -3.37 -1.65
N LEU A 197 -23.47 -2.48 -1.37
CA LEU A 197 -22.05 -2.65 -1.67
C LEU A 197 -21.23 -2.79 -0.39
N ALA A 198 -20.37 -3.81 -0.35
CA ALA A 198 -19.39 -3.95 0.72
C ALA A 198 -18.10 -3.20 0.41
N TYR A 199 -17.49 -2.66 1.46
CA TYR A 199 -16.16 -2.08 1.42
C TYR A 199 -15.41 -2.42 2.71
N THR A 200 -14.08 -2.54 2.64
CA THR A 200 -13.24 -2.55 3.84
C THR A 200 -12.89 -1.11 4.19
N ASN A 201 -12.73 -0.79 5.48
CA ASN A 201 -12.53 0.59 5.94
C ASN A 201 -11.10 1.07 5.72
N TYR A 202 -10.70 1.04 4.45
CA TYR A 202 -9.42 1.46 3.91
C TYR A 202 -9.59 2.65 2.99
N GLU A 203 -8.61 3.55 2.94
CA GLU A 203 -8.70 4.79 2.18
C GLU A 203 -8.99 4.51 0.69
N THR A 204 -8.39 3.46 0.13
CA THR A 204 -8.60 3.01 -1.26
C THR A 204 -10.04 2.56 -1.53
N GLU A 205 -10.59 1.74 -0.64
CA GLU A 205 -11.94 1.17 -0.74
C GLU A 205 -13.04 2.21 -0.41
N ILE A 206 -12.75 3.12 0.52
CA ILE A 206 -13.60 4.28 0.81
C ILE A 206 -13.70 5.17 -0.43
N ALA A 207 -12.58 5.44 -1.11
CA ALA A 207 -12.57 6.26 -2.33
C ALA A 207 -13.37 5.62 -3.47
N SER A 208 -13.07 4.35 -3.81
CA SER A 208 -13.75 3.65 -4.91
C SER A 208 -15.25 3.53 -4.68
N THR A 209 -15.64 3.12 -3.48
CA THR A 209 -17.04 2.83 -3.16
C THR A 209 -17.89 4.09 -3.11
N ASN A 210 -17.36 5.23 -2.63
CA ASN A 210 -18.09 6.50 -2.68
C ASN A 210 -18.28 7.02 -4.11
N VAL A 211 -17.28 6.88 -4.99
CA VAL A 211 -17.43 7.26 -6.41
C VAL A 211 -18.51 6.40 -7.07
N VAL A 212 -18.44 5.08 -6.92
CA VAL A 212 -19.42 4.16 -7.52
C VAL A 212 -20.82 4.38 -6.94
N ALA A 213 -20.94 4.63 -5.63
CA ALA A 213 -22.22 4.90 -4.99
C ALA A 213 -22.91 6.13 -5.58
N LEU A 214 -22.18 7.25 -5.72
CA LEU A 214 -22.74 8.49 -6.29
C LEU A 214 -23.22 8.31 -7.73
N VAL A 215 -22.50 7.53 -8.55
CA VAL A 215 -22.91 7.27 -9.94
C VAL A 215 -24.12 6.31 -9.99
N LEU A 216 -24.20 5.33 -9.11
CA LEU A 216 -25.41 4.49 -8.95
C LEU A 216 -26.61 5.33 -8.50
N GLU A 217 -26.42 6.31 -7.62
CA GLU A 217 -27.45 7.27 -7.22
C GLU A 217 -27.91 8.14 -8.41
N GLU A 218 -27.00 8.58 -9.28
CA GLU A 218 -27.36 9.25 -10.56
C GLU A 218 -28.21 8.37 -11.47
N LEU A 219 -27.99 7.05 -11.44
CA LEU A 219 -28.81 6.06 -12.16
C LEU A 219 -30.15 5.78 -11.46
N GLY A 220 -30.41 6.33 -10.27
CA GLY A 220 -31.68 6.23 -9.54
C GLY A 220 -31.72 5.11 -8.48
N TYR A 221 -30.57 4.54 -8.11
CA TYR A 221 -30.48 3.58 -7.02
C TYR A 221 -30.48 4.26 -5.65
N THR A 222 -31.02 3.56 -4.64
CA THR A 222 -30.66 3.79 -3.24
C THR A 222 -29.49 2.89 -2.90
N VAL A 223 -28.33 3.46 -2.58
CA VAL A 223 -27.11 2.69 -2.30
C VAL A 223 -26.92 2.54 -0.80
N GLU A 224 -26.70 1.32 -0.33
CA GLU A 224 -26.26 1.02 1.02
C GLU A 224 -24.78 0.58 0.99
N LEU A 225 -23.95 1.21 1.83
CA LEU A 225 -22.54 0.90 1.94
C LEU A 225 -22.26 0.21 3.28
N THR A 226 -21.83 -1.04 3.23
CA THR A 226 -21.66 -1.88 4.42
C THR A 226 -20.17 -2.13 4.66
N PRO A 227 -19.58 -1.59 5.75
CA PRO A 227 -18.18 -1.84 6.09
C PRO A 227 -18.01 -3.29 6.57
N LEU A 228 -17.20 -4.07 5.86
CA LEU A 228 -16.94 -5.48 6.16
C LEU A 228 -15.46 -5.83 5.97
N ASP A 229 -15.00 -6.78 6.78
CA ASP A 229 -13.71 -7.45 6.53
C ASP A 229 -13.79 -8.26 5.24
N MET A 230 -12.67 -8.33 4.49
CA MET A 230 -12.56 -8.98 3.18
C MET A 230 -13.18 -10.37 3.14
N GLY A 231 -12.83 -11.25 4.10
CA GLY A 231 -13.36 -12.61 4.15
C GLY A 231 -14.88 -12.67 4.35
N ILE A 232 -15.45 -11.76 5.13
CA ILE A 232 -16.90 -11.66 5.34
C ILE A 232 -17.57 -11.12 4.07
N ALA A 233 -16.99 -10.13 3.41
CA ALA A 233 -17.51 -9.59 2.15
C ALA A 233 -17.60 -10.68 1.08
N PHE A 234 -16.54 -11.48 0.89
CA PHE A 234 -16.55 -12.64 -0.03
C PHE A 234 -17.60 -13.68 0.38
N GLU A 235 -17.70 -14.03 1.67
CA GLU A 235 -18.69 -14.99 2.15
C GLU A 235 -20.13 -14.51 1.90
N SER A 236 -20.43 -13.26 2.26
CA SER A 236 -21.77 -12.67 2.07
C SER A 236 -22.11 -12.52 0.59
N LEU A 237 -21.16 -12.17 -0.27
CA LEU A 237 -21.36 -12.12 -1.72
C LEU A 237 -21.70 -13.51 -2.29
N SER A 238 -20.99 -14.56 -1.86
CA SER A 238 -21.25 -15.94 -2.29
C SER A 238 -22.64 -16.46 -1.90
N LYS A 239 -23.23 -15.90 -0.84
CA LYS A 239 -24.57 -16.22 -0.37
C LYS A 239 -25.66 -15.33 -0.96
N GLY A 240 -25.27 -14.31 -1.74
CA GLY A 240 -26.19 -13.28 -2.26
C GLY A 240 -26.78 -12.39 -1.17
N GLU A 241 -26.08 -12.23 -0.05
CA GLU A 241 -26.45 -11.30 1.03
C GLU A 241 -26.04 -9.84 0.73
N LEU A 242 -25.11 -9.65 -0.21
CA LEU A 242 -24.65 -8.37 -0.74
C LEU A 242 -24.74 -8.39 -2.26
N ASP A 243 -24.83 -7.23 -2.91
CA ASP A 243 -24.90 -7.15 -4.36
C ASP A 243 -23.52 -7.08 -5.03
N GLY A 244 -22.57 -6.35 -4.43
CA GLY A 244 -21.22 -6.21 -5.00
C GLY A 244 -20.16 -5.66 -4.04
N MET A 245 -18.92 -5.68 -4.49
CA MET A 245 -17.76 -5.06 -3.84
C MET A 245 -16.69 -4.69 -4.88
N LEU A 246 -15.87 -3.68 -4.57
CA LEU A 246 -14.85 -3.12 -5.48
C LEU A 246 -13.43 -3.33 -4.95
N ILE A 247 -13.25 -4.31 -4.07
CA ILE A 247 -12.15 -4.36 -3.11
C ILE A 247 -11.22 -5.56 -3.34
N ALA A 248 -11.44 -6.34 -4.40
CA ALA A 248 -10.73 -7.61 -4.57
C ALA A 248 -9.36 -7.39 -5.24
N TRP A 249 -8.31 -7.25 -4.43
CA TRP A 249 -6.92 -7.15 -4.89
C TRP A 249 -6.44 -8.51 -5.42
N LEU A 250 -6.18 -8.64 -6.71
CA LEU A 250 -5.77 -9.89 -7.36
C LEU A 250 -4.50 -9.68 -8.18
N PRO A 251 -3.63 -10.71 -8.30
CA PRO A 251 -3.86 -12.10 -7.93
C PRO A 251 -3.35 -12.49 -6.53
N ILE A 252 -3.07 -11.55 -5.62
CA ILE A 252 -2.33 -11.84 -4.39
C ILE A 252 -3.18 -11.53 -3.13
N GLY A 253 -3.56 -10.27 -2.92
CA GLY A 253 -4.20 -9.81 -1.68
C GLY A 253 -5.49 -10.56 -1.33
N ALA A 254 -6.33 -10.83 -2.31
CA ALA A 254 -7.60 -11.53 -2.17
C ALA A 254 -7.52 -12.99 -2.69
N ALA A 255 -6.34 -13.52 -2.99
CA ALA A 255 -6.19 -14.80 -3.69
C ALA A 255 -6.85 -15.97 -2.96
N SER A 256 -6.67 -16.05 -1.64
CA SER A 256 -7.23 -17.12 -0.80
C SER A 256 -8.76 -17.08 -0.77
N TYR A 257 -9.33 -15.88 -0.65
CA TYR A 257 -10.77 -15.66 -0.67
C TYR A 257 -11.37 -15.91 -2.05
N TYR A 258 -10.75 -15.38 -3.09
CA TYR A 258 -11.18 -15.63 -4.46
C TYR A 258 -11.19 -17.12 -4.77
N GLU A 259 -10.13 -17.86 -4.43
CA GLU A 259 -10.09 -19.29 -4.68
C GLU A 259 -11.17 -20.07 -3.91
N ALA A 260 -11.56 -19.59 -2.73
CA ALA A 260 -12.59 -20.20 -1.91
C ALA A 260 -14.03 -19.96 -2.44
N TYR A 261 -14.28 -18.86 -3.15
CA TYR A 261 -15.64 -18.41 -3.50
C TYR A 261 -15.88 -18.13 -5.00
N LYS A 262 -14.88 -18.25 -5.87
CA LYS A 262 -14.97 -17.92 -7.32
C LYS A 262 -16.04 -18.73 -8.09
N GLU A 263 -16.50 -19.86 -7.57
CA GLU A 263 -17.56 -20.64 -8.22
C GLU A 263 -18.98 -20.11 -7.87
N GLU A 264 -19.08 -19.28 -6.84
CA GLU A 264 -20.32 -18.74 -6.26
C GLU A 264 -20.49 -17.23 -6.48
N ILE A 265 -19.46 -16.54 -6.99
CA ILE A 265 -19.49 -15.10 -7.30
C ILE A 265 -19.21 -14.86 -8.80
N THR A 266 -19.44 -13.64 -9.26
CA THR A 266 -19.08 -13.20 -10.61
C THR A 266 -18.01 -12.11 -10.51
N ASP A 267 -16.85 -12.36 -11.12
CA ASP A 267 -15.77 -11.40 -11.29
C ASP A 267 -15.99 -10.62 -12.59
N LEU A 268 -16.24 -9.32 -12.50
CA LEU A 268 -16.41 -8.43 -13.65
C LEU A 268 -15.05 -7.98 -14.22
N GLY A 269 -13.95 -8.35 -13.57
CA GLY A 269 -12.61 -8.01 -13.97
C GLY A 269 -12.05 -6.78 -13.25
N PRO A 270 -10.88 -6.30 -13.69
CA PRO A 270 -10.17 -5.21 -13.03
C PRO A 270 -10.89 -3.88 -13.24
N ASN A 271 -11.20 -3.18 -12.15
CA ASN A 271 -11.61 -1.78 -12.13
C ASN A 271 -10.42 -0.82 -11.98
N LEU A 272 -9.26 -1.32 -11.57
CA LEU A 272 -7.99 -0.61 -11.54
C LEU A 272 -6.86 -1.60 -11.81
N GLU A 273 -5.90 -1.19 -12.62
CA GLU A 273 -4.67 -1.94 -12.88
C GLU A 273 -3.44 -1.18 -12.39
N GLY A 274 -2.35 -1.89 -12.11
CA GLY A 274 -1.09 -1.24 -11.71
C GLY A 274 -0.98 -0.97 -10.22
N ALA A 275 -1.82 -1.60 -9.40
CA ALA A 275 -1.70 -1.57 -7.96
C ALA A 275 -0.46 -2.36 -7.50
N GLN A 276 0.05 -2.07 -6.31
CA GLN A 276 1.21 -2.73 -5.73
C GLN A 276 1.10 -2.72 -4.21
N GLN A 277 1.56 -3.78 -3.56
CA GLN A 277 1.67 -3.85 -2.10
C GLN A 277 3.11 -4.17 -1.70
N GLY A 278 3.52 -3.74 -0.51
CA GLY A 278 4.79 -4.20 0.03
C GLY A 278 5.28 -3.52 1.30
N PHE A 279 6.56 -3.73 1.60
CA PHE A 279 7.24 -3.04 2.68
C PHE A 279 7.70 -1.68 2.19
N VAL A 280 7.30 -0.65 2.93
CA VAL A 280 7.55 0.75 2.59
C VAL A 280 8.32 1.42 3.72
N VAL A 281 9.26 2.27 3.31
CA VAL A 281 10.11 3.05 4.20
C VAL A 281 10.17 4.50 3.72
N PRO A 282 10.39 5.46 4.61
CA PRO A 282 10.74 6.82 4.21
C PRO A 282 12.04 6.89 3.42
N GLU A 283 12.13 7.82 2.47
CA GLU A 283 13.29 7.95 1.56
C GLU A 283 14.60 8.30 2.30
N TYR A 284 14.51 8.89 3.50
CA TYR A 284 15.68 9.19 4.34
C TYR A 284 16.35 7.95 4.92
N MET A 285 15.71 6.78 4.84
CA MET A 285 16.31 5.52 5.26
C MET A 285 17.18 4.97 4.13
N GLU A 286 18.44 4.70 4.43
CA GLU A 286 19.43 4.22 3.45
C GLU A 286 19.27 2.71 3.13
N ILE A 287 18.09 2.12 3.35
CA ILE A 287 17.78 0.73 2.96
C ILE A 287 16.94 0.71 1.69
N ASP A 288 17.27 -0.20 0.77
CA ASP A 288 16.64 -0.26 -0.56
C ASP A 288 16.02 -1.63 -0.84
N SER A 289 16.39 -2.67 -0.09
CA SER A 289 15.92 -4.05 -0.30
C SER A 289 15.42 -4.68 0.99
N ILE A 290 14.49 -5.64 0.87
CA ILE A 290 14.11 -6.52 1.98
C ILE A 290 15.33 -7.29 2.51
N GLU A 291 16.33 -7.53 1.67
CA GLU A 291 17.59 -8.17 2.08
C GLU A 291 18.45 -7.29 3.00
N ASP A 292 18.14 -6.00 3.13
CA ASP A 292 18.83 -5.10 4.07
C ASP A 292 18.24 -5.19 5.48
N LEU A 293 17.06 -5.81 5.66
CA LEU A 293 16.45 -5.98 6.97
C LEU A 293 17.15 -7.05 7.81
N PRO A 294 17.09 -6.97 9.15
CA PRO A 294 17.72 -7.97 10.02
C PRO A 294 17.26 -9.40 9.72
N MET A 295 18.21 -10.34 9.68
CA MET A 295 17.99 -11.76 9.40
C MET A 295 18.39 -12.66 10.57
N LYS A 296 17.74 -13.82 10.67
CA LYS A 296 17.97 -14.86 11.69
C LYS A 296 19.25 -15.68 11.47
#